data_AF-A0A2V5PJB9-F1
#
_entry.id   AF-A0A2V5PJB9-F1
#
_cell.length_a   1.000
_cell.length_b   1.000
_cell.length_c   1.000
_cell.angle_alpha   90.00
_cell.angle_beta   90.00
_cell.angle_gamma   90.00
#
_symmetry.space_group_name_H-M   'P 1'
#
loop_
_entity.id
_entity.type
_entity.pdbx_description
1 polymer ?
#
loop_
_entity_poly.entity_id
_entity_poly.type
_entity_poly.pdbx_seq_one_letter_code
_entity_poly.pdbx_strand_id
1 'polypeptide(L)'
;MVSSSKGVIAMEMTIKSTSKILTINGVEARLWEGVSAHGTPVHALIARIGIAPGTAVDLSEFQQELQECAPPSPELENFPETLKLPPISA
;
A
#
# COMPACT_ATOMS: atom_id res chain seq x y z
N MET A 1 -37.43 13.07 -17.29
CA MET A 1 -36.52 12.99 -16.14
C MET A 1 -35.20 12.46 -16.65
N VAL A 2 -34.16 13.29 -16.71
CA VAL A 2 -32.81 12.83 -17.04
C VAL A 2 -32.21 12.28 -15.75
N SER A 3 -32.05 10.96 -15.67
CA SER A 3 -31.35 10.31 -14.58
C SER A 3 -29.86 10.55 -14.76
N SER A 4 -29.32 11.57 -14.09
CA SER A 4 -27.87 11.74 -13.97
C SER A 4 -27.32 10.64 -13.05
N SER A 5 -26.79 9.57 -13.63
CA SER A 5 -25.83 8.72 -12.95
C SER A 5 -24.62 9.60 -12.61
N LYS A 6 -24.43 9.94 -11.33
CA LYS A 6 -23.15 10.46 -10.87
C LYS A 6 -22.11 9.37 -11.15
N GLY A 7 -21.34 9.53 -12.23
CA GLY A 7 -20.18 8.67 -12.45
C GLY A 7 -19.30 8.75 -11.22
N VAL A 8 -18.99 7.60 -10.62
CA VAL A 8 -17.99 7.54 -9.55
C VAL A 8 -16.66 7.92 -10.20
N ILE A 9 -16.10 9.06 -9.82
CA ILE A 9 -14.73 9.41 -10.20
C ILE A 9 -13.82 8.65 -9.23
N ALA A 10 -13.40 7.45 -9.63
CA ALA A 10 -12.44 6.67 -8.87
C ALA A 10 -11.05 7.30 -9.00
N MET A 11 -10.29 7.32 -7.90
CA MET A 11 -8.89 7.74 -7.92
C MET A 11 -8.04 6.59 -8.49
N GLU A 12 -7.23 6.89 -9.50
CA GLU A 12 -6.25 5.96 -10.06
C GLU A 12 -4.82 6.41 -9.68
N MET A 13 -3.96 5.44 -9.39
CA MET A 13 -2.56 5.67 -9.02
C MET A 13 -1.66 4.54 -9.50
N THR A 14 -0.41 4.85 -9.81
CA THR A 14 0.65 3.86 -10.04
C THR A 14 1.66 3.98 -8.92
N ILE A 15 1.88 2.89 -8.19
CA ILE A 15 2.78 2.82 -7.03
C ILE A 15 3.77 1.66 -7.17
N LYS A 16 4.93 1.78 -6.53
CA LYS A 16 5.96 0.75 -6.46
C LYS A 16 6.32 0.46 -5.01
N SER A 17 6.70 -0.80 -4.75
CA SER A 17 7.17 -1.24 -3.44
C SER A 17 8.54 -0.64 -3.13
N THR A 18 8.73 -0.21 -1.88
CA THR A 18 10.05 0.14 -1.36
C THR A 18 10.54 -0.93 -0.40
N SER A 19 11.84 -0.94 -0.12
CA SER A 19 12.42 -1.82 0.90
C SER A 19 12.02 -1.42 2.33
N LYS A 20 11.34 -0.29 2.51
CA LYS A 20 10.96 0.22 3.84
C LYS A 20 9.73 -0.51 4.39
N ILE A 21 9.92 -1.08 5.58
CA ILE A 21 8.90 -1.78 6.36
C ILE A 21 8.67 -1.00 7.65
N LEU A 22 7.42 -0.92 8.09
CA LEU A 22 7.01 -0.28 9.32
C LEU A 22 5.90 -1.09 10.01
N THR A 23 5.63 -0.77 11.26
CA THR A 23 4.55 -1.40 12.02
C THR A 23 3.35 -0.46 12.15
N ILE A 24 2.15 -0.94 11.81
CA ILE A 24 0.89 -0.20 11.95
C ILE A 24 0.00 -0.96 12.90
N ASN A 25 -0.29 -0.40 14.08
CA ASN A 25 -1.14 -1.06 15.09
C ASN A 25 -0.72 -2.52 15.39
N GLY A 26 0.59 -2.82 15.34
CA GLY A 26 1.14 -4.17 15.54
C GLY A 26 1.22 -5.06 14.30
N VAL A 27 0.79 -4.58 13.12
CA VAL A 27 0.87 -5.30 11.84
C VAL A 27 2.01 -4.76 10.99
N GLU A 28 2.88 -5.62 10.46
CA GLU A 28 3.91 -5.19 9.51
C GLU A 28 3.28 -4.74 8.19
N ALA A 29 3.70 -3.58 7.72
CA ALA A 29 3.31 -3.02 6.44
C ALA A 29 4.54 -2.53 5.68
N ARG A 30 4.49 -2.65 4.36
CA ARG A 30 5.46 -2.04 3.46
C ARG A 30 4.98 -0.67 3.05
N LEU A 31 5.92 0.26 2.98
CA LEU A 31 5.70 1.59 2.41
C LEU A 31 5.93 1.54 0.90
N TRP A 32 4.95 2.04 0.16
CA TRP A 32 4.95 2.13 -1.30
C TRP A 32 4.86 3.60 -1.68
N GLU A 33 5.42 3.94 -2.84
CA GLU A 33 5.44 5.31 -3.33
C GLU A 33 5.08 5.38 -4.81
N GLY A 34 4.52 6.50 -5.22
CA GLY A 34 4.17 6.72 -6.61
C GLY A 34 3.40 8.01 -6.82
N VAL A 35 2.59 8.01 -7.88
CA VAL A 35 1.86 9.20 -8.33
C VAL A 35 0.42 8.85 -8.72
N SER A 36 -0.50 9.75 -8.44
CA SER A 36 -1.86 9.69 -8.96
C SER A 36 -1.88 9.95 -10.47
N ALA A 37 -2.99 9.62 -11.13
CA ALA A 37 -3.21 9.94 -12.55
C ALA A 37 -3.11 11.45 -12.86
N HIS A 38 -3.23 12.31 -11.85
CA HIS A 38 -3.11 13.77 -11.96
C HIS A 38 -1.74 14.30 -11.51
N GLY A 39 -0.77 13.42 -11.24
CA GLY A 39 0.60 13.79 -10.89
C GLY A 39 0.81 14.15 -9.42
N THR A 40 -0.15 13.89 -8.53
CA THR A 40 0.03 14.09 -7.09
C THR A 40 0.86 12.95 -6.50
N PRO A 41 1.95 13.20 -5.77
CA PRO A 41 2.68 12.16 -5.05
C PRO A 41 1.79 11.44 -4.04
N VAL A 42 1.92 10.11 -3.97
CA VAL A 42 1.15 9.27 -3.06
C VAL A 42 2.07 8.29 -2.36
N HIS A 43 1.83 8.11 -1.06
CA HIS A 43 2.41 7.06 -0.25
C HIS A 43 1.31 6.09 0.16
N ALA A 44 1.57 4.79 0.04
CA ALA A 44 0.64 3.74 0.42
C ALA A 44 1.28 2.78 1.42
N LEU A 45 0.48 2.35 2.40
CA LEU A 45 0.89 1.41 3.44
C LEU A 45 0.16 0.09 3.19
N ILE A 46 0.89 -0.91 2.70
CA ILE A 46 0.33 -2.20 2.34
C ILE A 46 0.78 -3.24 3.37
N ALA A 47 -0.16 -3.80 4.12
CA ALA A 47 0.14 -4.85 5.09
C ALA A 47 0.85 -6.03 4.41
N ARG A 48 1.91 -6.56 5.03
CA ARG A 48 2.69 -7.70 4.52
C ARG A 48 1.98 -9.05 4.73
N ILE A 49 0.79 -9.05 5.31
CA ILE A 49 0.05 -10.26 5.69
C ILE A 49 -1.30 -10.26 4.98
N GLY A 50 -1.60 -11.32 4.24
CA GLY A 50 -2.92 -11.48 3.65
C GLY A 50 -3.12 -12.81 2.93
N ILE A 51 -2.80 -13.92 3.58
CA ILE A 51 -3.23 -15.23 3.09
C ILE A 51 -4.06 -15.85 4.19
N ALA A 52 -5.29 -16.20 3.86
CA ALA A 52 -6.15 -16.85 4.82
C ALA A 52 -5.48 -18.15 5.28
N PRO A 53 -5.50 -18.47 6.59
CA PRO A 53 -5.05 -19.76 7.08
C PRO A 53 -5.71 -20.89 6.26
N GLY A 54 -4.91 -21.80 5.70
CA GLY A 54 -5.41 -22.91 4.89
C GLY A 54 -5.55 -22.66 3.39
N THR A 55 -5.18 -21.47 2.88
CA THR A 55 -5.07 -21.24 1.44
C THR A 55 -3.85 -21.98 0.88
N ALA A 56 -4.08 -23.02 0.08
CA ALA A 56 -3.05 -23.76 -0.64
C ALA A 56 -2.69 -23.06 -1.97
N VAL A 57 -2.14 -21.85 -1.87
CA VAL A 57 -1.59 -21.12 -3.02
C VAL A 57 -0.07 -21.17 -2.90
N ASP A 58 0.62 -21.45 -4.00
CA ASP A 58 2.08 -21.27 -4.07
C ASP A 58 2.37 -19.77 -4.14
N LEU A 59 3.21 -19.31 -3.22
CA LEU A 59 3.49 -17.90 -3.00
C LEU A 59 4.95 -17.58 -3.25
N SER A 60 5.72 -18.56 -3.71
CA SER A 60 7.16 -18.40 -3.94
C SER A 60 7.45 -17.20 -4.86
N GLU A 61 6.70 -17.08 -5.96
CA GLU A 61 6.80 -15.95 -6.89
C GLU A 61 6.42 -14.63 -6.22
N PHE A 62 5.27 -14.56 -5.54
CA PHE A 62 4.84 -13.34 -4.85
C PHE A 62 5.80 -12.94 -3.72
N GLN A 63 6.31 -13.90 -2.96
CA GLN A 63 7.32 -13.68 -1.91
C GLN A 63 8.63 -13.19 -2.50
N GLN A 64 9.03 -13.69 -3.67
CA GLN A 64 10.22 -13.23 -4.39
C GLN A 64 10.03 -11.81 -4.91
N GLU A 65 8.91 -11.49 -5.55
CA GLU A 65 8.54 -10.13 -5.96
C GLU A 65 8.52 -9.16 -4.77
N LEU A 66 8.11 -9.64 -3.59
CA LEU A 66 8.20 -8.87 -2.36
C LEU A 66 9.65 -8.62 -1.91
N GLN A 67 10.67 -9.37 -2.34
CA GLN A 67 12.07 -9.06 -2.00
C GLN A 67 12.71 -8.08 -2.99
N GLU A 68 12.22 -8.04 -4.23
CA GLU A 68 12.73 -7.19 -5.32
C GLU A 68 12.20 -5.74 -5.19
N CYS A 69 12.63 -5.04 -4.14
CA CYS A 69 12.18 -3.69 -3.84
C CYS A 69 13.23 -2.62 -4.17
N ALA A 70 12.76 -1.47 -4.65
CA ALA A 70 13.59 -0.29 -4.77
C ALA A 70 13.92 0.29 -3.38
N PRO A 71 15.07 0.97 -3.20
CA PRO A 71 15.28 1.78 -2.00
C PRO A 71 14.20 2.87 -1.91
N PRO A 72 13.75 3.24 -0.69
CA PRO A 72 12.81 4.33 -0.51
C PRO A 72 13.41 5.66 -1.00
N SER A 73 12.57 6.58 -1.45
CA SER A 73 12.99 7.97 -1.67
C SER A 73 13.46 8.64 -0.36
N PRO A 74 14.27 9.72 -0.43
CA PRO A 74 14.75 10.43 0.77
C PRO A 74 13.63 10.94 1.70
N GLU A 75 12.48 11.29 1.12
CA GLU A 75 11.29 11.69 1.88
C GLU A 75 10.78 10.54 2.75
N LEU A 76 10.85 9.32 2.23
CA LEU A 76 10.40 8.12 2.92
C LEU A 76 11.46 7.50 3.83
N GLU A 77 12.75 7.77 3.63
CA GLU A 77 13.80 7.33 4.57
C GLU A 77 13.52 7.80 6.01
N ASN A 78 12.93 8.99 6.17
CA ASN A 78 12.58 9.58 7.46
C ASN A 78 11.17 9.24 7.96
N PHE A 79 10.40 8.44 7.20
CA PHE A 79 9.07 8.01 7.60
C PHE A 79 9.10 7.23 8.94
N PRO A 80 8.14 7.43 9.86
CA PRO A 80 8.14 6.74 11.15
C PRO A 80 8.17 5.21 11.02
N GLU A 81 8.96 4.54 11.87
CA GLU A 81 9.04 3.07 11.91
C GLU A 81 7.77 2.43 12.50
N THR A 82 6.99 3.21 13.26
CA THR A 82 5.73 2.78 13.85
C THR A 82 4.68 3.86 13.68
N LEU A 83 3.49 3.46 13.22
CA LEU A 83 2.31 4.30 13.16
C LEU A 83 1.21 3.74 14.06
N LYS A 84 0.56 4.64 14.80
CA LYS A 84 -0.69 4.35 15.51
C LYS A 84 -1.82 5.05 14.78
N LEU A 85 -2.60 4.28 14.05
CA LEU A 85 -3.79 4.79 13.38
C LEU A 85 -5.00 4.59 14.31
N PRO A 86 -5.91 5.58 14.41
CA PRO A 86 -7.16 5.39 15.13
C PRO A 86 -7.95 4.24 14.51
N PRO A 87 -8.81 3.55 15.28
CA PRO A 87 -9.69 2.54 14.71
C PRO A 87 -10.55 3.17 13.60
N ILE A 88 -10.57 2.51 12.45
CA ILE A 88 -11.44 2.92 11.34
C ILE A 88 -12.88 2.73 11.82
N SER A 89 -13.61 3.83 12.00
CA SER A 89 -15.05 3.76 12.23
C SER A 89 -15.71 3.35 10.91
N ALA A 90 -16.23 2.13 10.86
CA ALA A 90 -16.98 1.60 9.72
C ALA A 90 -18.39 2.21 9.65
#